data_AF-X0XML9-F1
#
_entry.id   AF-X0XML9-F1
#
_cell.length_a   1.000
_cell.length_b   1.000
_cell.length_c   1.000
_cell.angle_alpha   90.00
_cell.angle_beta   90.00
_cell.angle_gamma   90.00
#
_symmetry.space_group_name_H-M   'P 1'
#
loop_
_entity.id
_entity.type
_entity.pdbx_description
1 polymer ?
#
loop_
_entity_poly.entity_id
_entity_poly.type
_entity_poly.pdbx_seq_one_letter_code
_entity_poly.pdbx_strand_id
1 'polypeptide(L)'
;FSMKPLRSRGLSFSRFVFGDDSGYLFVYQYADDRLHEIHRSKVKGEVSLVATGAVTGGLSDEILTISDDKQLTLHGIDQGELKQLANIRAPSAITSVQIGHLLDNAGADGQIVSCQGNSNITVLSYESRMLTPEASIRPVKKAAEALVTLGDVDGNGSVEIVQSVGRTLYLMSMVPD
;
A
#
# COMPACT_ATOMS: atom_id res chain seq x y z
N PHE A 1 7.52 -11.69 5.98
CA PHE A 1 8.31 -10.49 6.33
C PHE A 1 8.21 -9.48 5.20
N SER A 2 7.72 -8.26 5.48
CA SER A 2 7.55 -7.18 4.51
C SER A 2 8.14 -5.90 5.08
N MET A 3 8.97 -5.21 4.30
CA MET A 3 9.67 -3.98 4.71
C MET A 3 9.65 -2.97 3.57
N LYS A 4 9.43 -1.68 3.89
CA LYS A 4 9.35 -0.61 2.91
C LYS A 4 10.04 0.67 3.39
N PRO A 5 10.69 1.44 2.49
CA PRO A 5 11.19 2.76 2.83
C PRO A 5 10.01 3.69 3.16
N LEU A 6 10.21 4.62 4.09
CA LEU A 6 9.21 5.61 4.50
C LEU A 6 9.73 7.01 4.21
N ARG A 7 9.15 7.67 3.19
CA ARG A 7 9.59 9.00 2.77
C ARG A 7 8.79 10.07 3.50
N SER A 8 9.46 11.20 3.77
CA SER A 8 8.80 12.46 4.11
C SER A 8 9.53 13.59 3.41
N ARG A 9 8.77 14.56 2.92
CA ARG A 9 9.32 15.79 2.36
C ARG A 9 10.01 16.59 3.47
N GLY A 10 11.24 17.04 3.21
CA GLY A 10 11.99 17.91 4.11
C GLY A 10 12.70 17.22 5.28
N LEU A 11 12.63 15.89 5.41
CA LEU A 11 13.47 15.14 6.36
C LEU A 11 14.72 14.61 5.67
N SER A 12 15.88 14.80 6.29
CA SER A 12 17.18 14.34 5.79
C SER A 12 17.54 12.91 6.20
N PHE A 13 16.70 12.26 7.00
CA PHE A 13 16.95 10.93 7.54
C PHE A 13 16.25 9.84 6.73
N SER A 14 16.92 8.70 6.59
CA SER A 14 16.31 7.50 5.99
C SER A 14 15.48 6.77 7.02
N ARG A 15 14.22 6.46 6.67
CA ARG A 15 13.33 5.65 7.51
C ARG A 15 12.81 4.45 6.74
N PHE A 16 12.46 3.42 7.47
CA PHE A 16 11.74 2.27 6.93
C PHE A 16 10.75 1.74 7.95
N VAL A 17 9.79 0.99 7.42
CA VAL A 17 8.73 0.35 8.18
C VAL A 17 8.68 -1.13 7.86
N PHE A 18 8.37 -1.94 8.86
CA PHE A 18 8.08 -3.34 8.68
C PHE A 18 7.06 -3.80 9.71
N GLY A 19 6.34 -4.87 9.35
CA GLY A 19 5.46 -5.59 10.24
C GLY A 19 6.02 -6.98 10.56
N ASP A 20 5.64 -7.51 11.71
CA ASP A 20 6.00 -8.86 12.14
C ASP A 20 4.79 -9.77 12.38
N ASP A 21 5.10 -11.03 12.66
CA ASP A 21 4.11 -12.07 12.93
C ASP A 21 3.48 -11.97 14.33
N SER A 22 4.09 -11.19 15.21
CA SER A 22 3.59 -10.88 16.55
C SER A 22 2.54 -9.76 16.55
N GLY A 23 2.25 -9.21 15.38
CA GLY A 23 1.24 -8.17 15.18
C GLY A 23 1.71 -6.79 15.60
N TYR A 24 2.99 -6.48 15.41
CA TYR A 24 3.54 -5.14 15.61
C TYR A 24 3.93 -4.50 14.29
N LEU A 25 3.72 -3.18 14.22
CA LEU A 25 4.27 -2.30 13.20
C LEU A 25 5.40 -1.48 13.83
N PHE A 26 6.54 -1.48 13.16
CA PHE A 26 7.72 -0.74 13.58
C PHE A 26 8.08 0.35 12.58
N VAL A 27 8.53 1.49 13.09
CA VAL A 27 9.14 2.56 12.29
C VAL A 27 10.54 2.79 12.82
N TYR A 28 11.51 2.60 11.95
CA TYR A 28 12.92 2.82 12.26
C TYR A 28 13.48 3.99 11.46
N GLN A 29 14.42 4.71 12.06
CA GLN A 29 15.16 5.80 11.46
C GLN A 29 16.66 5.54 11.57
N TYR A 30 17.38 5.72 10.48
CA TYR A 30 18.84 5.76 10.49
C TYR A 30 19.30 7.20 10.71
N ALA A 31 19.99 7.44 11.81
CA ALA A 31 20.59 8.72 12.20
C ALA A 31 21.80 8.46 13.10
N ASP A 32 22.79 9.36 13.11
CA ASP A 32 23.98 9.27 13.98
C ASP A 32 24.69 7.90 13.92
N ASP A 33 24.82 7.36 12.71
CA ASP A 33 25.38 6.04 12.39
C ASP A 33 24.71 4.85 13.12
N ARG A 34 23.46 5.03 13.53
CA ARG A 34 22.68 4.03 14.26
C ARG A 34 21.25 3.95 13.76
N LEU A 35 20.64 2.81 14.06
CA LEU A 35 19.23 2.59 13.80
C LEU A 35 18.44 2.82 15.08
N HIS A 36 17.46 3.71 15.01
CA HIS A 36 16.60 4.10 16.12
C HIS A 36 15.17 3.62 15.87
N GLU A 37 14.60 2.88 16.82
CA GLU A 37 13.16 2.62 16.85
C GLU A 37 12.47 3.93 17.25
N ILE A 38 11.80 4.56 16.28
CA ILE A 38 11.07 5.80 16.52
C ILE A 38 9.65 5.50 16.96
N HIS A 39 9.10 4.38 16.49
CA HIS A 39 7.75 4.00 16.83
C HIS A 39 7.57 2.48 16.82
N ARG A 40 6.72 2.02 17.73
CA ARG A 40 6.20 0.66 17.79
C ARG A 40 4.74 0.71 18.19
N SER A 41 3.87 0.13 17.37
CA SER A 41 2.45 0.01 17.67
C SER A 41 1.95 -1.40 17.44
N LYS A 42 0.96 -1.79 18.24
CA LYS A 42 0.28 -3.08 18.08
C LYS A 42 -0.82 -2.93 17.03
N VAL A 43 -0.78 -3.79 16.02
CA VAL A 43 -1.82 -3.94 15.01
C VAL A 43 -2.73 -5.12 15.39
N LYS A 44 -3.94 -5.17 14.83
CA LYS A 44 -4.87 -6.27 15.10
C LYS A 44 -4.54 -7.44 14.17
N GLY A 45 -3.79 -8.41 14.69
CA GLY A 45 -3.42 -9.63 13.96
C GLY A 45 -2.00 -9.60 13.42
N GLU A 46 -1.61 -10.70 12.76
CA GLU A 46 -0.29 -10.87 12.12
C GLU A 46 -0.13 -9.86 10.98
N VAL A 47 1.01 -9.15 10.86
CA VAL A 47 1.22 -8.23 9.74
C VAL A 47 1.92 -8.94 8.58
N SER A 48 1.17 -9.34 7.56
CA SER A 48 1.71 -10.09 6.43
C SER A 48 2.34 -9.20 5.36
N LEU A 49 1.83 -7.98 5.14
CA LEU A 49 2.34 -7.03 4.15
C LEU A 49 2.34 -5.59 4.66
N VAL A 50 3.32 -4.80 4.20
CA VAL A 50 3.35 -3.34 4.36
C VAL A 50 3.59 -2.63 3.02
N ALA A 51 2.97 -1.48 2.85
CA ALA A 51 3.22 -0.54 1.75
C ALA A 51 3.35 0.88 2.29
N THR A 52 4.07 1.73 1.57
CA THR A 52 4.21 3.15 1.85
C THR A 52 3.98 3.95 0.58
N GLY A 53 3.42 5.15 0.73
CA GLY A 53 3.25 6.09 -0.36
C GLY A 53 2.32 7.25 0.02
N ALA A 54 2.30 8.29 -0.81
CA ALA A 54 1.40 9.42 -0.65
C ALA A 54 -0.03 9.02 -1.03
N VAL A 55 -0.94 9.10 -0.05
CA VAL A 55 -2.38 8.86 -0.22
C VAL A 55 -3.15 10.13 0.13
N THR A 56 -2.76 10.82 1.21
CA THR A 56 -3.45 12.03 1.68
C THR A 56 -2.89 13.33 1.12
N GLY A 57 -1.75 13.28 0.43
CA GLY A 57 -1.00 14.46 -0.03
C GLY A 57 -0.27 15.24 1.06
N GLY A 58 -0.16 14.64 2.26
CA GLY A 58 0.61 15.19 3.37
C GLY A 58 2.13 15.26 3.12
N LEU A 59 2.86 15.74 4.14
CA LEU A 59 4.32 15.83 4.09
C LEU A 59 5.01 14.47 4.23
N SER A 60 4.32 13.46 4.76
CA SER A 60 4.85 12.12 4.98
C SER A 60 4.04 11.13 4.18
N ASP A 61 4.71 10.11 3.65
CA ASP A 61 4.02 8.95 3.11
C ASP A 61 3.16 8.31 4.22
N GLU A 62 1.97 7.86 3.85
CA GLU A 62 1.18 6.98 4.69
C GLU A 62 1.76 5.56 4.70
N ILE A 63 1.44 4.82 5.76
CA ILE A 63 1.80 3.41 5.91
C ILE A 63 0.52 2.59 5.82
N LEU A 64 0.48 1.66 4.89
CA LEU A 64 -0.58 0.67 4.81
C LEU A 64 -0.08 -0.66 5.35
N THR A 65 -0.86 -1.26 6.24
CA THR A 65 -0.62 -2.61 6.78
C THR A 65 -1.72 -3.55 6.32
N ILE A 66 -1.34 -4.77 5.99
CA ILE A 66 -2.25 -5.89 5.81
C ILE A 66 -2.08 -6.81 7.01
N SER A 67 -3.16 -7.03 7.77
CA SER A 67 -3.17 -7.99 8.87
C SER A 67 -4.16 -9.15 8.67
N ASP A 68 -3.79 -10.32 9.18
CA ASP A 68 -4.52 -11.58 9.01
C ASP A 68 -4.95 -11.81 7.55
N ASP A 69 -4.06 -11.45 6.62
CA ASP A 69 -4.18 -11.46 5.17
C ASP A 69 -5.33 -10.66 4.54
N LYS A 70 -6.21 -10.02 5.32
CA LYS A 70 -7.44 -9.42 4.80
C LYS A 70 -7.70 -8.01 5.29
N GLN A 71 -7.16 -7.63 6.44
CA GLN A 71 -7.45 -6.34 7.04
C GLN A 71 -6.47 -5.30 6.53
N LEU A 72 -6.92 -4.38 5.69
CA LEU A 72 -6.15 -3.21 5.31
C LEU A 72 -6.34 -2.14 6.37
N THR A 73 -5.24 -1.57 6.86
CA THR A 73 -5.26 -0.44 7.79
C THR A 73 -4.27 0.61 7.33
N LEU A 74 -4.78 1.81 7.02
CA LEU A 74 -4.01 2.97 6.62
C LEU A 74 -3.66 3.81 7.85
N HIS A 75 -2.38 4.13 7.99
CA HIS A 75 -1.83 4.93 9.07
C HIS A 75 -1.15 6.17 8.51
N GLY A 76 -1.36 7.31 9.16
CA GLY A 76 -0.65 8.55 8.91
C GLY A 76 0.33 8.86 10.03
N ILE A 77 1.30 9.71 9.76
CA ILE A 77 2.23 10.24 10.77
C ILE A 77 1.92 11.72 10.98
N ASP A 78 1.49 12.05 12.19
CA ASP A 78 1.16 13.41 12.60
C ASP A 78 1.95 13.76 13.85
N GLN A 79 2.78 14.81 13.77
CA GLN A 79 3.67 15.26 14.86
C GLN A 79 4.56 14.14 15.46
N GLY A 80 4.95 13.16 14.64
CA GLY A 80 5.76 12.01 15.07
C GLY A 80 4.96 10.86 15.68
N GLU A 81 3.66 11.00 15.84
CA GLU A 81 2.77 9.93 16.26
C GLU A 81 2.14 9.23 15.06
N LEU A 82 2.10 7.89 15.12
CA LEU A 82 1.38 7.08 14.16
C LEU A 82 -0.10 7.05 14.53
N LYS A 83 -0.97 7.45 13.61
CA LYS A 83 -2.43 7.45 13.79
C LYS A 83 -3.10 6.61 12.72
N GLN A 84 -4.00 5.73 13.14
CA GLN A 84 -4.87 5.03 12.21
C GLN A 84 -5.83 6.03 11.55
N LEU A 85 -5.81 6.11 10.23
CA LEU A 85 -6.68 6.99 9.45
C LEU A 85 -7.97 6.28 9.04
N ALA A 86 -7.83 5.07 8.49
CA ALA A 86 -8.95 4.28 8.00
C ALA A 86 -8.58 2.79 7.96
N ASN A 87 -9.60 1.95 7.83
CA ASN A 87 -9.41 0.52 7.63
C ASN A 87 -10.54 -0.04 6.76
N ILE A 88 -10.28 -1.15 6.08
CA ILE A 88 -11.27 -1.90 5.31
C ILE A 88 -10.84 -3.37 5.25
N ARG A 89 -11.79 -4.28 5.16
CA ARG A 89 -11.53 -5.71 5.06
C ARG A 89 -11.74 -6.19 3.63
N ALA A 90 -10.72 -6.82 3.06
CA ALA A 90 -10.82 -7.47 1.76
C ALA A 90 -11.67 -8.76 1.83
N PRO A 91 -12.37 -9.12 0.74
CA PRO A 91 -13.18 -10.33 0.68
C PRO A 91 -12.32 -11.61 0.63
N SER A 92 -11.09 -11.53 0.11
CA SER A 92 -10.12 -12.63 0.04
C SER A 92 -8.75 -12.19 0.54
N ALA A 93 -7.89 -13.17 0.82
CA ALA A 93 -6.50 -12.95 1.20
C ALA A 93 -5.76 -12.10 0.16
N ILE A 94 -5.06 -11.07 0.63
CA ILE A 94 -4.26 -10.13 -0.13
C ILE A 94 -2.86 -10.69 -0.22
N THR A 95 -2.37 -10.81 -1.45
CA THR A 95 -1.06 -11.38 -1.77
C THR A 95 -0.04 -10.32 -2.17
N SER A 96 -0.50 -9.14 -2.59
CA SER A 96 0.36 -8.00 -2.89
C SER A 96 -0.38 -6.68 -2.72
N VAL A 97 0.34 -5.63 -2.37
CA VAL A 97 -0.22 -4.29 -2.23
C VAL A 97 0.79 -3.23 -2.64
N GLN A 98 0.30 -2.17 -3.29
CA GLN A 98 1.08 -1.00 -3.71
C GLN A 98 0.29 0.28 -3.42
N ILE A 99 1.01 1.39 -3.30
CA ILE A 99 0.44 2.73 -3.26
C ILE A 99 1.07 3.51 -4.42
N GLY A 100 0.27 4.24 -5.18
CA GLY A 100 0.75 5.05 -6.30
C GLY A 100 -0.34 5.94 -6.88
N HIS A 101 0.05 6.79 -7.82
CA HIS A 101 -0.84 7.69 -8.54
C HIS A 101 -1.28 7.02 -9.84
N LEU A 102 -2.55 6.67 -9.94
CA LEU A 102 -3.16 5.97 -11.10
C LEU A 102 -4.28 6.78 -11.74
N LEU A 103 -4.98 7.61 -10.95
CA LEU A 103 -6.14 8.37 -11.38
C LEU A 103 -5.91 9.85 -11.05
N ASP A 104 -5.79 10.68 -12.07
CA ASP A 104 -5.58 12.14 -11.93
C ASP A 104 -6.82 12.86 -11.33
N ASN A 105 -8.00 12.25 -11.44
CA ASN A 105 -9.28 12.83 -11.00
C ASN A 105 -9.86 12.19 -9.74
N ALA A 106 -9.11 11.32 -9.05
CA ALA A 106 -9.58 10.76 -7.79
C ALA A 106 -9.59 11.85 -6.70
N GLY A 107 -10.52 11.81 -5.75
CA GLY A 107 -10.56 12.75 -4.62
C GLY A 107 -9.38 12.62 -3.65
N ALA A 108 -8.42 11.72 -3.91
CA ALA A 108 -7.23 11.43 -3.13
C ALA A 108 -5.95 11.61 -3.96
N ASP A 109 -4.85 12.04 -3.33
CA ASP A 109 -3.58 12.28 -4.00
C ASP A 109 -3.06 10.98 -4.64
N GLY A 110 -3.08 9.87 -3.91
CA GLY A 110 -2.73 8.55 -4.43
C GLY A 110 -3.74 7.47 -4.08
N GLN A 111 -3.68 6.36 -4.82
CA GLN A 111 -4.55 5.21 -4.66
C GLN A 111 -3.78 4.00 -4.13
N ILE A 112 -4.51 3.14 -3.41
CA ILE A 112 -4.02 1.85 -2.93
C ILE A 112 -4.48 0.79 -3.92
N VAL A 113 -3.53 0.01 -4.44
CA VAL A 113 -3.83 -1.16 -5.28
C VAL A 113 -3.53 -2.41 -4.50
N SER A 114 -4.59 -3.17 -4.19
CA SER A 114 -4.48 -4.48 -3.56
C SER A 114 -4.73 -5.58 -4.58
N CYS A 115 -3.94 -6.65 -4.51
CA CYS A 115 -4.11 -7.86 -5.29
C CYS A 115 -4.43 -9.02 -4.35
N GLN A 116 -5.48 -9.76 -4.67
CA GLN A 116 -5.93 -10.91 -3.91
C GLN A 116 -5.49 -12.20 -4.60
N GLY A 117 -5.33 -13.29 -3.83
CA GLY A 117 -4.85 -14.58 -4.36
C GLY A 117 -5.71 -15.16 -5.50
N ASN A 118 -6.97 -14.73 -5.61
CA ASN A 118 -7.91 -15.11 -6.67
C ASN A 118 -7.80 -14.26 -7.96
N SER A 119 -6.70 -13.50 -8.08
CA SER A 119 -6.34 -12.48 -9.09
C SER A 119 -7.23 -11.25 -9.14
N ASN A 120 -8.07 -11.00 -8.13
CA ASN A 120 -8.84 -9.76 -8.06
C ASN A 120 -7.92 -8.61 -7.64
N ILE A 121 -7.91 -7.55 -8.43
CA ILE A 121 -7.29 -6.27 -8.12
C ILE A 121 -8.37 -5.32 -7.65
N THR A 122 -8.14 -4.64 -6.54
CA THR A 122 -9.01 -3.58 -6.05
C THR A 122 -8.20 -2.31 -5.90
N VAL A 123 -8.67 -1.24 -6.56
CA VAL A 123 -8.15 0.12 -6.42
C VAL A 123 -9.01 0.82 -5.38
N LEU A 124 -8.36 1.35 -4.34
CA LEU A 124 -9.00 2.05 -3.24
C LEU A 124 -8.50 3.50 -3.21
N SER A 125 -9.42 4.45 -3.03
CA SER A 125 -9.12 5.83 -2.68
C SER A 125 -9.31 6.05 -1.19
N TYR A 126 -8.76 7.15 -0.67
CA TYR A 126 -9.00 7.62 0.68
C TYR A 126 -9.80 8.92 0.65
N GLU A 127 -11.09 8.84 0.93
CA GLU A 127 -12.00 9.97 0.88
C GLU A 127 -12.82 10.06 2.17
N SER A 128 -13.02 11.27 2.69
CA SER A 128 -13.83 11.50 3.89
C SER A 128 -13.45 10.62 5.09
N ARG A 129 -12.14 10.34 5.27
CA ARG A 129 -11.58 9.47 6.31
C ARG A 129 -11.98 7.99 6.19
N MET A 130 -12.31 7.53 4.99
CA MET A 130 -12.64 6.15 4.69
C MET A 130 -11.85 5.65 3.48
N LEU A 131 -11.63 4.34 3.41
CA LEU A 131 -11.13 3.68 2.21
C LEU A 131 -12.32 3.27 1.34
N THR A 132 -12.39 3.79 0.12
CA THR A 132 -13.48 3.56 -0.83
C THR A 132 -12.99 2.77 -2.03
N PRO A 133 -13.65 1.66 -2.44
CA PRO A 133 -13.33 0.98 -3.69
C PRO A 133 -13.78 1.82 -4.90
N GLU A 134 -12.82 2.19 -5.74
CA GLU A 134 -13.08 2.89 -7.00
C GLU A 134 -13.25 1.92 -8.16
N ALA A 135 -12.42 0.87 -8.18
CA ALA A 135 -12.43 -0.13 -9.24
C ALA A 135 -12.10 -1.52 -8.71
N SER A 136 -12.69 -2.53 -9.35
CA SER A 136 -12.33 -3.94 -9.15
C SER A 136 -12.14 -4.61 -10.49
N ILE A 137 -10.95 -5.14 -10.72
CA ILE A 137 -10.57 -5.78 -11.99
C ILE A 137 -10.16 -7.21 -11.69
N ARG A 138 -10.69 -8.16 -12.46
CA ARG A 138 -10.35 -9.57 -12.30
C ARG A 138 -9.97 -10.17 -13.65
N PRO A 139 -8.67 -10.13 -14.01
CA PRO A 139 -8.22 -10.63 -15.31
C PRO A 139 -8.45 -12.14 -15.48
N VAL A 140 -8.41 -12.91 -14.38
CA VAL A 140 -8.57 -14.36 -14.40
C VAL A 140 -9.60 -14.83 -13.37
N LYS A 141 -10.45 -15.81 -13.74
CA LYS A 141 -11.47 -16.35 -12.82
C LYS A 141 -10.89 -17.27 -11.73
N LYS A 142 -9.69 -17.81 -11.93
CA LYS A 142 -9.01 -18.72 -10.99
C LYS A 142 -7.51 -18.46 -11.03
N ALA A 143 -6.94 -18.23 -9.86
CA ALA A 143 -5.51 -18.09 -9.66
C ALA A 143 -5.16 -18.74 -8.31
N ALA A 144 -3.97 -19.35 -8.23
CA ALA A 144 -3.42 -19.83 -6.97
C ALA A 144 -2.65 -18.72 -6.24
N GLU A 145 -1.97 -17.88 -7.02
CA GLU A 145 -1.22 -16.73 -6.55
C GLU A 145 -1.28 -15.63 -7.61
N ALA A 146 -1.33 -14.39 -7.16
CA ALA A 146 -1.25 -13.22 -8.03
C ALA A 146 -0.50 -12.09 -7.30
N LEU A 147 0.36 -11.37 -8.01
CA LEU A 147 1.09 -10.22 -7.46
C LEU A 147 0.84 -9.00 -8.33
N VAL A 148 1.04 -7.81 -7.76
CA VAL A 148 0.86 -6.55 -8.49
C VAL A 148 2.01 -5.59 -8.23
N THR A 149 2.44 -4.92 -9.28
CA THR A 149 3.31 -3.74 -9.23
C THR A 149 2.72 -2.62 -10.08
N LEU A 150 3.17 -1.41 -9.81
CA LEU A 150 2.80 -0.22 -10.56
C LEU A 150 4.04 0.35 -11.24
N GLY A 151 3.88 0.91 -12.43
CA GLY A 151 4.93 1.66 -13.11
C GLY A 151 4.50 2.09 -14.52
N ASP A 152 5.13 3.14 -15.01
CA ASP A 152 5.07 3.56 -16.42
C ASP A 152 5.95 2.61 -17.24
N VAL A 153 5.33 1.59 -17.84
CA VAL A 153 6.02 0.50 -18.53
C VAL A 153 6.25 0.84 -20.00
N ASP A 154 5.36 1.61 -20.61
CA ASP A 154 5.43 1.98 -22.02
C ASP A 154 6.10 3.34 -22.26
N GLY A 155 6.38 4.11 -21.21
CA GLY A 155 7.05 5.39 -21.24
C GLY A 155 6.13 6.56 -21.62
N ASN A 156 4.81 6.41 -21.52
CA ASN A 156 3.84 7.43 -21.89
C ASN A 156 3.64 8.50 -20.79
N GLY A 157 4.25 8.32 -19.62
CA GLY A 157 4.13 9.21 -18.46
C GLY A 157 2.97 8.86 -17.51
N SER A 158 2.14 7.89 -17.86
CA SER A 158 1.04 7.35 -17.05
C SER A 158 1.45 6.04 -16.41
N VAL A 159 0.89 5.73 -15.25
CA VAL A 159 1.22 4.52 -14.52
C VAL A 159 0.31 3.37 -14.95
N GLU A 160 0.91 2.25 -15.36
CA GLU A 160 0.19 1.00 -15.56
C GLU A 160 0.18 0.11 -14.32
N ILE A 161 -0.86 -0.73 -14.25
CA ILE A 161 -0.93 -1.85 -13.33
C ILE A 161 -0.37 -3.08 -14.03
N VAL A 162 0.68 -3.67 -13.47
CA VAL A 162 1.25 -4.95 -13.93
C VAL A 162 0.90 -6.03 -12.93
N GLN A 163 0.13 -7.03 -13.37
CA GLN A 163 -0.22 -8.19 -12.56
C GLN A 163 0.44 -9.46 -13.08
N SER A 164 1.07 -10.22 -12.19
CA SER A 164 1.46 -11.60 -12.48
C SER A 164 0.38 -12.56 -11.97
N VAL A 165 0.02 -13.55 -12.80
CA VAL A 165 -0.85 -14.67 -12.42
C VAL A 165 -0.24 -15.94 -13.01
N GLY A 166 0.37 -16.76 -12.15
CA GLY A 166 1.13 -17.94 -12.60
C GLY A 166 2.26 -17.55 -13.56
N ARG A 167 2.15 -17.96 -14.83
CA ARG A 167 3.15 -17.70 -15.89
C ARG A 167 2.75 -16.57 -16.84
N THR A 168 1.66 -15.87 -16.55
CA THR A 168 1.11 -14.81 -17.40
C THR A 168 1.27 -13.46 -16.72
N LEU A 169 1.67 -12.47 -17.49
CA LEU A 169 1.68 -11.06 -17.09
C LEU A 169 0.53 -10.34 -17.79
N TYR A 170 -0.21 -9.55 -17.02
CA TYR A 170 -1.26 -8.67 -17.49
C TYR A 170 -0.78 -7.23 -17.31
N LEU A 171 -0.78 -6.46 -18.39
CA LEU A 171 -0.56 -5.02 -18.38
C LEU A 171 -1.92 -4.34 -18.53
N MET A 172 -2.27 -3.48 -17.59
CA MET A 172 -3.53 -2.76 -17.57
C MET A 172 -3.26 -1.27 -17.44
N SER A 173 -3.70 -0.52 -18.44
CA SER A 173 -3.72 0.94 -18.41
C SER A 173 -5.11 1.42 -18.00
N MET A 174 -5.17 2.51 -17.25
CA MET A 174 -6.42 3.21 -17.01
C MET A 174 -6.67 4.12 -18.21
N VAL A 175 -7.86 4.03 -18.80
CA VAL A 175 -8.27 4.93 -19.88
C VAL A 175 -9.11 6.03 -19.23
N PRO A 176 -8.76 7.32 -19.37
CA PRO A 176 -9.64 8.41 -18.94
C PRO A 176 -10.95 8.34 -19.75
N ASP A 177 -12.08 8.57 -19.07
CA ASP A 177 -13.39 8.72 -19.72
C ASP A 177 -13.42 9.93 -20.68
#